data_AF-A0A1V6SM37-F1
#
_entry.id   AF-A0A1V6SM37-F1
#
_cell.length_a   1.000
_cell.length_b   1.000
_cell.length_c   1.000
_cell.angle_alpha   90.00
_cell.angle_beta   90.00
_cell.angle_gamma   90.00
#
_symmetry.space_group_name_H-M   'P 1'
#
loop_
_entity.id
_entity.type
_entity.pdbx_description
1 polymer ?
#
loop_
_entity_poly.entity_id
_entity_poly.type
_entity_poly.pdbx_seq_one_letter_code
_entity_poly.pdbx_strand_id
1 'polypeptide(L)'
;MSNPAERIAEDNYERENDVSPVPGTVTDSSYTEEPNPNLRDKVPIQPDDQSLEDPMQPPYSNSDQQLEKDESEAIDKSNVLRGERLRHTKPRTANRYNEGPDENDLPAGAE
;
A
#
# COMPACT_ATOMS: atom_id res chain seq x y z
N MET A 1 -2.08 55.76 14.06
CA MET A 1 -3.23 55.26 14.83
C MET A 1 -4.46 55.58 13.99
N SER A 2 -5.03 54.59 13.29
CA SER A 2 -6.17 54.82 12.39
C SER A 2 -7.40 55.27 13.18
N ASN A 3 -8.13 56.25 12.67
CA ASN A 3 -9.34 56.75 13.31
C ASN A 3 -10.51 55.74 13.12
N PRO A 4 -11.59 55.81 13.93
CA PRO A 4 -12.69 54.85 13.82
C PRO A 4 -13.39 54.83 12.46
N ALA A 5 -13.44 55.95 11.76
CA ALA A 5 -14.05 56.04 10.43
C ALA A 5 -13.17 55.40 9.34
N GLU A 6 -11.85 55.55 9.45
CA GLU A 6 -10.86 54.91 8.58
C GLU A 6 -10.93 53.40 8.71
N ARG A 7 -11.04 52.87 9.94
CA ARG A 7 -11.15 51.43 10.17
C ARG A 7 -12.41 50.83 9.53
N ILE A 8 -13.55 51.50 9.66
CA ILE A 8 -14.80 51.07 9.03
C ILE A 8 -14.69 51.14 7.49
N ALA A 9 -14.01 52.15 6.96
CA ALA A 9 -13.78 52.28 5.52
C ALA A 9 -12.85 51.17 4.98
N GLU A 10 -11.78 50.85 5.71
CA GLU A 10 -10.87 49.74 5.40
C GLU A 10 -11.62 48.40 5.46
N ASP A 11 -12.39 48.12 6.52
CA ASP A 11 -13.18 46.88 6.66
C ASP A 11 -14.20 46.69 5.52
N ASN A 12 -14.78 47.79 5.01
CA ASN A 12 -15.71 47.75 3.88
C ASN A 12 -14.97 47.54 2.55
N TYR A 13 -13.83 48.20 2.37
CA TYR A 13 -12.99 48.04 1.18
C TYR A 13 -12.49 46.61 1.04
N GLU A 14 -12.02 46.00 2.14
CA GLU A 14 -11.63 44.60 2.17
C GLU A 14 -12.82 43.70 1.85
N ARG A 15 -13.97 43.87 2.48
CA ARG A 15 -15.16 43.02 2.19
C ARG A 15 -15.58 43.03 0.71
N GLU A 16 -15.42 44.17 0.03
CA GLU A 16 -15.77 44.32 -1.38
C GLU A 16 -14.67 43.84 -2.33
N ASN A 17 -13.39 43.85 -1.92
CA ASN A 17 -12.24 43.60 -2.79
C ASN A 17 -11.36 42.40 -2.38
N ASP A 18 -11.63 41.75 -1.25
CA ASP A 18 -10.94 40.56 -0.73
C ASP A 18 -11.37 39.26 -1.45
N VAL A 19 -12.42 39.34 -2.28
CA VAL A 19 -12.72 38.25 -3.20
C VAL A 19 -11.60 38.19 -4.24
N SER A 20 -10.64 37.28 -4.03
CA SER A 20 -9.59 36.99 -4.99
C SER A 20 -10.22 36.79 -6.38
N PRO A 21 -9.78 37.54 -7.42
CA PRO A 21 -10.28 37.35 -8.78
C PRO A 21 -9.85 35.98 -9.36
N VAL A 22 -8.94 35.29 -8.68
CA VAL A 22 -8.50 33.95 -9.05
C VAL A 22 -9.42 32.94 -8.35
N PRO A 23 -10.25 32.18 -9.09
CA PRO A 23 -10.99 31.07 -8.51
C PRO A 23 -10.00 30.10 -7.86
N GLY A 24 -10.17 29.84 -6.56
CA GLY A 24 -9.21 29.08 -5.74
C GLY A 24 -9.03 27.62 -6.15
N THR A 25 -9.88 27.11 -7.04
CA THR A 25 -9.80 25.75 -7.60
C THR A 25 -10.34 25.76 -9.04
N VAL A 26 -9.46 25.74 -10.03
CA VAL A 26 -9.83 25.46 -11.43
C VAL A 26 -9.66 23.95 -11.63
N THR A 27 -10.76 23.24 -11.81
CA THR A 27 -10.73 21.82 -12.22
C THR A 27 -10.48 21.76 -13.73
N ASP A 28 -9.32 21.25 -14.14
CA ASP A 28 -8.98 21.00 -15.54
C ASP A 28 -8.54 19.55 -15.69
N SER A 29 -9.26 18.77 -16.48
CA SER A 29 -8.92 17.36 -16.76
C SER A 29 -8.62 17.13 -18.24
N SER A 30 -8.35 18.19 -19.00
CA SER A 30 -8.03 18.11 -20.43
C SER A 30 -6.78 17.26 -20.72
N TYR A 31 -5.87 17.14 -19.76
CA TYR A 31 -4.67 16.30 -19.85
C TYR A 31 -4.96 14.78 -19.83
N THR A 32 -6.17 14.36 -19.43
CA THR A 32 -6.58 12.95 -19.43
C THR A 32 -6.93 12.42 -20.83
N GLU A 33 -7.17 13.33 -21.79
CA GLU A 33 -7.45 12.95 -23.16
C GLU A 33 -6.15 12.67 -23.92
N GLU A 34 -5.92 11.42 -24.31
CA GLU A 34 -4.79 11.06 -25.16
C GLU A 34 -5.10 11.43 -26.63
N PRO A 35 -4.32 12.35 -27.26
CA PRO A 35 -4.55 12.74 -28.65
C PRO A 35 -4.19 11.63 -29.65
N ASN A 36 -3.30 10.70 -29.29
CA ASN A 36 -2.92 9.59 -30.17
C ASN A 36 -3.90 8.40 -30.04
N PRO A 37 -4.63 8.04 -31.12
CA PRO A 37 -5.60 6.94 -31.07
C PRO A 37 -4.99 5.55 -30.76
N ASN A 38 -3.67 5.38 -30.88
CA ASN A 38 -2.99 4.11 -30.54
C ASN A 38 -2.62 3.98 -29.05
N LEU A 39 -2.78 5.06 -28.28
CA LEU A 39 -2.43 5.17 -26.86
C LEU A 39 -3.66 5.43 -25.97
N ARG A 40 -4.78 5.88 -26.56
CA ARG A 40 -6.10 5.84 -25.93
C ARG A 40 -6.31 4.43 -25.38
N ASP A 41 -6.52 4.31 -24.08
CA ASP A 41 -6.70 3.06 -23.32
C ASP A 41 -5.44 2.28 -22.91
N LYS A 42 -4.23 2.76 -23.21
CA LYS A 42 -2.98 2.11 -22.76
C LYS A 42 -2.39 2.70 -21.48
N VAL A 43 -2.66 3.98 -21.23
CA VAL A 43 -2.12 4.69 -20.07
C VAL A 43 -3.30 5.09 -19.17
N PRO A 44 -3.41 4.55 -17.95
CA PRO A 44 -4.40 5.00 -17.00
C PRO A 44 -3.99 6.38 -16.47
N ILE A 45 -4.79 7.40 -16.76
CA ILE A 45 -4.61 8.76 -16.25
C ILE A 45 -5.84 9.09 -15.42
N GLN A 46 -5.65 9.55 -14.18
CA GLN A 46 -6.74 9.97 -13.30
C GLN A 46 -6.99 11.47 -13.48
N PRO A 47 -8.25 11.93 -13.65
CA PRO A 47 -8.59 13.34 -13.66
C PRO A 47 -8.56 13.93 -12.24
N ASP A 48 -8.44 15.25 -12.17
CA ASP A 48 -8.31 16.00 -10.90
C ASP A 48 -9.54 15.86 -9.99
N ASP A 49 -10.71 15.61 -10.57
CA ASP A 49 -11.99 15.49 -9.85
C ASP A 49 -12.34 14.05 -9.48
N GLN A 50 -11.54 13.07 -9.89
CA GLN A 50 -11.80 11.68 -9.55
C GLN A 50 -11.51 11.42 -8.08
N SER A 51 -12.51 10.89 -7.37
CA SER A 51 -12.32 10.37 -6.03
C SER A 51 -11.28 9.23 -6.07
N LEU A 52 -10.16 9.42 -5.38
CA LEU A 52 -9.19 8.36 -5.18
C LEU A 52 -9.80 7.31 -4.25
N GLU A 53 -9.83 6.06 -4.69
CA GLU A 53 -10.18 4.95 -3.81
C GLU A 53 -9.12 4.85 -2.71
N ASP A 54 -9.52 4.99 -1.45
CA ASP A 54 -8.62 4.77 -0.33
C ASP A 54 -8.35 3.26 -0.21
N PRO A 55 -7.11 2.79 -0.44
CA PRO A 55 -6.79 1.38 -0.25
C PRO A 55 -6.96 0.93 1.21
N MET A 56 -7.05 1.87 2.16
CA MET A 56 -7.29 1.60 3.56
C MET A 56 -8.78 1.74 3.88
N GLN A 57 -9.40 0.60 4.17
CA GLN A 57 -10.81 0.52 4.53
C GLN A 57 -10.92 0.12 6.01
N PRO A 58 -10.89 1.07 6.96
CA PRO A 58 -11.21 0.77 8.36
C PRO A 58 -12.66 0.24 8.44
N PRO A 59 -12.95 -0.83 9.21
CA PRO A 59 -12.12 -1.42 10.26
C PRO A 59 -11.21 -2.58 9.81
N TYR A 60 -11.27 -3.00 8.55
CA TYR A 60 -10.59 -4.21 8.05
C TYR A 60 -9.08 -4.01 7.88
N SER A 61 -8.67 -2.79 7.53
CA SER A 61 -7.25 -2.38 7.43
C SER A 61 -6.66 -1.96 8.79
N ASN A 62 -7.06 -2.62 9.89
CA ASN A 62 -6.53 -2.33 11.22
C ASN A 62 -5.19 -3.05 11.44
N SER A 63 -4.09 -2.36 11.12
CA SER A 63 -2.72 -2.82 11.34
C SER A 63 -2.45 -3.20 12.80
N ASP A 64 -3.07 -2.50 13.75
CA ASP A 64 -2.83 -2.71 15.17
C ASP A 64 -3.40 -4.05 15.62
N GLN A 65 -4.59 -4.41 15.14
CA GLN A 65 -5.19 -5.72 15.43
C GLN A 65 -4.42 -6.87 14.77
N GLN A 66 -3.86 -6.66 13.58
CA GLN A 66 -3.00 -7.66 12.93
C GLN A 66 -1.72 -7.86 13.73
N LEU A 67 -1.06 -6.76 14.12
CA LEU A 67 0.16 -6.80 14.92
C LEU A 67 -0.05 -7.48 16.28
N GLU A 68 -1.15 -7.19 16.98
CA GLU A 68 -1.47 -7.82 18.26
C GLU A 68 -1.63 -9.35 18.13
N LYS A 69 -2.28 -9.82 17.06
CA LYS A 69 -2.41 -11.26 16.78
C LYS A 69 -1.05 -11.88 16.51
N ASP A 70 -0.25 -11.25 15.66
CA ASP A 70 1.09 -11.74 15.31
C ASP A 70 2.00 -11.81 16.56
N GLU A 71 1.96 -10.79 17.43
CA GLU A 71 2.69 -10.78 18.70
C GLU A 71 2.22 -11.90 19.63
N SER A 72 0.90 -12.12 19.71
CA SER A 72 0.33 -13.21 20.53
C SER A 72 0.76 -14.59 20.03
N GLU A 73 0.83 -14.79 18.71
CA GLU A 73 1.23 -16.05 18.10
C GLU A 73 2.74 -16.29 18.26
N ALA A 74 3.55 -15.25 18.11
CA ALA A 74 5.00 -15.32 18.27
C ALA A 74 5.43 -15.64 19.71
N ILE A 75 4.70 -15.12 20.70
CA ILE A 75 4.96 -15.39 22.12
C ILE A 75 4.47 -16.77 22.55
N ASP A 76 3.52 -17.37 21.82
CA ASP A 76 2.98 -18.68 22.17
C ASP A 76 4.02 -19.80 22.00
N LYS A 77 4.58 -20.20 23.14
CA LYS A 77 5.53 -21.32 23.27
C LYS A 77 4.91 -22.67 22.87
N SER A 78 3.60 -22.75 22.71
CA SER A 78 2.91 -23.94 22.18
C SER A 78 3.19 -24.17 20.70
N ASN A 79 3.35 -23.09 19.92
CA ASN A 79 3.66 -23.11 18.50
C ASN A 79 5.14 -23.43 18.22
N VAL A 80 6.00 -23.28 19.23
CA VAL A 80 7.39 -23.73 19.14
C VAL A 80 7.42 -25.26 19.11
N LEU A 81 8.10 -25.83 18.11
CA LEU A 81 8.31 -27.28 17.99
C LEU A 81 8.78 -27.87 19.33
N ARG A 82 7.89 -28.64 19.97
CA ARG A 82 8.16 -29.26 21.27
C ARG A 82 8.96 -30.55 21.08
N GLY A 83 10.10 -30.68 21.77
CA GLY A 83 10.89 -31.91 21.81
C GLY A 83 12.39 -31.68 21.97
N GLU A 84 13.15 -32.77 22.04
CA GLU A 84 14.59 -32.71 21.76
C GLU A 84 14.75 -32.23 20.31
N ARG A 85 15.64 -31.24 20.10
CA ARG A 85 16.04 -30.79 18.75
C ARG A 85 16.41 -32.01 17.90
N LEU A 86 16.54 -31.87 16.58
CA LEU A 86 17.05 -32.91 15.65
C LEU A 86 18.40 -33.56 16.04
N ARG A 87 19.02 -33.14 17.16
CA ARG A 87 20.19 -33.79 17.74
C ARG A 87 19.77 -35.16 18.27
N HIS A 88 20.33 -36.21 17.67
CA HIS A 88 20.13 -37.63 18.02
C HIS A 88 18.80 -38.27 17.57
N THR A 89 17.92 -37.55 16.86
CA THR A 89 16.71 -38.14 16.29
C THR A 89 17.09 -39.10 15.15
N LYS A 90 16.74 -40.38 15.25
CA LYS A 90 16.96 -41.34 14.17
C LYS A 90 16.02 -41.00 12.98
N PRO A 91 16.46 -41.18 11.73
CA PRO A 91 15.61 -40.96 10.56
C PRO A 91 14.32 -41.78 10.67
N ARG A 92 13.18 -41.17 10.38
CA ARG A 92 11.85 -41.83 10.46
C ARG A 92 11.55 -42.71 9.25
N THR A 93 12.32 -42.58 8.18
CA THR A 93 12.17 -43.37 6.94
C THR A 93 12.83 -44.74 7.11
N ALA A 94 12.18 -45.79 6.59
CA ALA A 94 12.73 -47.16 6.61
C ALA A 94 14.09 -47.26 5.91
N ASN A 95 14.33 -46.40 4.92
CA ASN A 95 15.57 -46.36 4.13
C ASN A 95 16.66 -45.41 4.68
N ARG A 96 16.50 -44.85 5.89
CA ARG A 96 17.43 -43.81 6.42
C ARG A 96 17.58 -42.61 5.45
N TYR A 97 18.68 -41.86 5.55
CA TYR A 97 19.06 -40.80 4.61
C TYR A 97 19.13 -41.42 3.20
N ASN A 98 18.37 -40.86 2.27
CA ASN A 98 18.32 -41.29 0.88
C ASN A 98 18.74 -40.08 0.04
N GLU A 99 19.94 -40.13 -0.53
CA GLU A 99 20.51 -39.06 -1.37
C GLU A 99 19.87 -39.01 -2.76
N GLY A 100 18.96 -39.94 -3.06
CA GLY A 100 18.42 -40.16 -4.39
C GLY A 100 19.28 -41.16 -5.18
N PRO A 101 18.89 -41.46 -6.43
CA PRO A 101 19.71 -42.23 -7.35
C PRO A 101 21.04 -41.52 -7.63
N ASP A 102 22.13 -42.28 -7.74
CA ASP A 102 23.43 -41.73 -8.15
C ASP A 102 23.36 -41.19 -9.58
N GLU A 103 24.30 -40.34 -9.99
CA GLU A 103 24.31 -39.81 -11.37
C GLU A 103 24.40 -40.91 -12.44
N ASN A 104 24.91 -42.10 -12.07
CA ASN A 104 24.95 -43.28 -12.93
C ASN A 104 23.61 -44.05 -13.01
N ASP A 105 22.70 -43.79 -12.07
CA ASP A 105 21.36 -44.39 -12.00
C ASP A 105 20.31 -43.52 -12.71
N LEU A 106 20.69 -42.31 -13.12
CA LEU A 106 19.83 -41.45 -13.94
C LEU A 106 19.75 -42.00 -15.37
N PRO A 107 18.55 -42.01 -16.00
CA PRO A 107 18.42 -42.41 -17.38
C PRO A 107 19.23 -41.48 -18.28
N ALA A 108 19.99 -42.06 -19.21
CA ALA A 108 20.78 -41.28 -20.18
C ALA A 108 19.85 -40.31 -20.95
N GLY A 109 20.07 -39.01 -20.77
CA GLY A 109 19.31 -37.94 -21.43
C GLY A 109 18.45 -37.06 -20.51
N ALA A 110 18.59 -37.15 -19.19
CA ALA A 110 18.11 -36.12 -18.27
C ALA A 110 19.17 -35.00 -18.11
N GLU A 111 19.49 -34.32 -19.21
CA GLU A 111 20.15 -33.00 -19.20
C GLU A 111 19.11 -31.91 -19.51
#